data_AF-Q7VMP5-F1
#
_entry.id   AF-Q7VMP5-F1
#
_cell.length_a   1.000
_cell.length_b   1.000
_cell.length_c   1.000
_cell.angle_alpha   90.00
_cell.angle_beta   90.00
_cell.angle_gamma   90.00
#
_symmetry.space_group_name_H-M   'P 1'
#
loop_
_entity.id
_entity.type
_entity.pdbx_description
1 polymer ?
#
loop_
_entity_poly.entity_id
_entity_poly.type
_entity_poly.pdbx_seq_one_letter_code
_entity_poly.pdbx_strand_id
1 'polypeptide(L)'
;MTFYTDSYLEYFLTLLGWIINNGIFSVFVGTGLWILPLIILMFKIWLDVGKQGDDEGEKGDLLIRWLYLNLIPAMFVVVLVLAPTIPISLDNIGFNVERSKQCGYKVPLEPSKTGYGNYIESTFGGKQARVPLWWALMHKFNKGLTHAFASTIPCQIDLRQVRFEVQHEKINNPALFTELQQFTQQCYIPARRKVQESQVNLTEAQVRETSWLGGKLLIKNSELYPRYRAQQPNKLFPYDSNRDAGLPNNGDGGYPTCSGGTVHKPA
;
A
#
# COMPACT_ATOMS: atom_id res chain seq x y z
N MET A 1 -1.62 21.55 -6.57
CA MET A 1 -0.79 21.32 -5.38
C MET A 1 -1.11 19.92 -4.89
N THR A 2 -0.14 19.01 -4.76
CA THR A 2 -0.41 17.63 -4.32
C THR A 2 -0.41 17.51 -2.80
N PHE A 3 -1.36 16.73 -2.26
CA PHE A 3 -1.47 16.38 -0.85
C PHE A 3 -0.99 14.94 -0.67
N TYR A 4 -0.06 14.69 0.26
CA TYR A 4 0.41 13.33 0.50
C TYR A 4 -0.29 12.71 1.71
N THR A 5 -0.60 11.42 1.60
CA THR A 5 -1.17 10.58 2.67
C THR A 5 -0.44 9.26 2.75
N ASP A 6 -0.35 8.69 3.95
CA ASP A 6 0.47 7.50 4.23
C ASP A 6 -0.37 6.25 4.49
N SER A 7 -1.66 6.44 4.77
CA SER A 7 -2.61 5.37 5.02
C SER A 7 -3.81 5.46 4.09
N TYR A 8 -4.34 4.30 3.72
CA TYR A 8 -5.57 4.18 2.95
C TYR A 8 -6.73 4.91 3.62
N LEU A 9 -6.86 4.75 4.94
CA LEU A 9 -7.91 5.42 5.70
C LEU A 9 -7.76 6.95 5.62
N GLU A 10 -6.53 7.43 5.72
CA GLU A 10 -6.22 8.85 5.63
C GLU A 10 -6.55 9.43 4.25
N TYR A 11 -6.22 8.70 3.19
CA TYR A 11 -6.57 9.07 1.82
C TYR A 11 -8.07 9.38 1.66
N PHE A 12 -8.95 8.55 2.24
CA PHE A 12 -10.40 8.76 2.19
C PHE A 12 -10.89 9.84 3.16
N LEU A 13 -10.43 9.79 4.41
CA LEU A 13 -10.91 10.68 5.46
C LEU A 13 -10.46 12.13 5.25
N THR A 14 -9.31 12.36 4.62
CA THR A 14 -8.86 13.70 4.28
C THR A 14 -9.82 14.37 3.31
N LEU A 15 -10.19 13.69 2.22
CA LEU A 15 -11.17 14.23 1.27
C LEU A 15 -12.55 14.40 1.92
N LEU A 16 -13.06 13.37 2.60
CA LEU A 16 -14.36 13.42 3.28
C LEU A 16 -14.42 14.57 4.30
N GLY A 17 -13.37 14.73 5.10
CA GLY A 17 -13.28 15.78 6.10
C GLY A 17 -13.37 17.17 5.46
N TRP A 18 -12.70 17.40 4.33
CA TRP A 18 -12.78 18.68 3.62
C TRP A 18 -14.14 18.91 2.94
N ILE A 19 -14.79 17.86 2.42
CA ILE A 19 -16.16 17.96 1.88
C ILE A 19 -17.12 18.43 2.99
N ILE A 20 -17.07 17.78 4.16
CA ILE A 20 -17.89 18.15 5.32
C ILE A 20 -17.55 19.57 5.78
N ASN A 21 -16.26 19.90 5.88
CA ASN A 21 -15.82 21.24 6.26
C ASN A 21 -16.31 22.33 5.31
N ASN A 22 -16.36 22.07 3.99
CA ASN A 22 -16.94 23.04 3.05
C ASN A 22 -18.45 23.22 3.26
N GLY A 23 -19.17 22.15 3.58
CA GLY A 23 -20.57 22.22 3.98
C GLY A 23 -20.76 23.11 5.22
N ILE A 24 -20.00 22.85 6.29
CA ILE A 24 -20.03 23.65 7.52
C ILE A 24 -19.65 25.11 7.24
N PHE A 25 -18.59 25.34 6.48
CA PHE A 25 -18.14 26.68 6.12
C PHE A 25 -19.19 27.45 5.31
N SER A 26 -19.92 26.78 4.40
CA SER A 26 -21.00 27.43 3.65
C SER A 26 -22.12 27.93 4.57
N VAL A 27 -22.47 27.17 5.61
CA VAL A 27 -23.42 27.59 6.65
C VAL A 27 -22.83 28.73 7.48
N PHE A 28 -21.56 28.64 7.86
CA PHE A 28 -20.86 29.66 8.65
C PHE A 28 -20.78 31.02 7.94
N VAL A 29 -20.58 31.01 6.62
CA VAL A 29 -20.64 32.21 5.78
C VAL A 29 -22.08 32.69 5.62
N GLY A 30 -23.02 31.78 5.36
CA GLY A 30 -24.44 32.11 5.19
C GLY A 30 -25.09 32.74 6.42
N THR A 31 -24.65 32.36 7.63
CA THR A 31 -25.12 32.95 8.90
C THR A 31 -24.35 34.20 9.31
N GLY A 32 -23.23 34.52 8.66
CA GLY A 32 -22.39 35.67 9.02
C GLY A 32 -21.59 35.50 10.31
N LEU A 33 -21.55 34.30 10.90
CA LEU A 33 -20.83 34.02 12.16
C LEU A 33 -19.33 34.29 12.06
N TRP A 34 -18.76 34.23 10.85
CA TRP A 34 -17.34 34.54 10.60
C TRP A 34 -16.95 35.99 10.93
N ILE A 35 -17.91 36.91 11.00
CA ILE A 35 -17.69 38.33 11.31
C ILE A 35 -17.60 38.57 12.82
N LEU A 36 -18.17 37.68 13.65
CA LEU A 36 -18.19 37.82 15.11
C LEU A 36 -16.83 38.14 15.75
N PRO A 37 -15.72 37.43 15.44
CA PRO A 37 -14.43 37.77 16.02
C PRO A 37 -13.95 39.18 15.67
N LEU A 38 -14.30 39.70 14.48
CA LEU A 38 -13.95 41.06 14.06
C LEU A 38 -14.76 42.10 14.83
N ILE A 39 -16.05 41.83 15.06
CA ILE A 39 -16.92 42.69 15.88
C ILE A 39 -16.42 42.74 17.33
N ILE A 40 -16.10 41.59 17.92
CA ILE A 40 -15.55 41.50 19.28
C ILE A 40 -14.24 42.28 19.37
N LEU A 41 -13.36 42.13 18.37
CA LEU A 41 -12.09 42.88 18.32
C LEU A 41 -12.33 44.39 18.24
N MET A 42 -13.29 44.84 17.41
CA MET A 42 -13.64 46.24 17.29
C MET A 42 -14.16 46.81 18.62
N PHE A 43 -15.07 46.12 19.31
CA PHE A 43 -15.54 46.52 20.64
C PHE A 43 -14.42 46.54 21.68
N LYS A 44 -13.51 45.55 21.64
CA LYS A 44 -12.35 45.50 22.52
C LYS A 44 -11.46 46.73 22.35
N ILE A 45 -11.09 47.06 21.12
CA ILE A 45 -10.26 48.24 20.82
C ILE A 45 -10.97 49.52 21.26
N TRP A 46 -12.27 49.63 21.02
CA TRP A 46 -13.05 50.79 21.45
C TRP A 46 -13.04 50.97 22.97
N LEU A 47 -13.21 49.88 23.74
CA LEU A 47 -13.12 49.91 25.21
C LEU A 47 -11.71 50.22 25.71
N ASP A 48 -10.68 49.69 25.05
CA ASP A 48 -9.29 49.89 25.45
C ASP A 48 -8.85 51.35 25.23
N VAL A 49 -9.25 51.98 24.12
CA VAL A 49 -9.03 53.41 23.87
C VAL A 49 -9.83 54.28 24.84
N GLY A 50 -11.06 53.87 25.18
CA GLY A 50 -11.89 54.57 26.16
C GLY A 50 -11.31 54.59 27.59
N LYS A 51 -10.45 53.61 27.93
CA LYS A 51 -9.78 53.54 29.24
C LYS A 51 -8.51 54.38 29.33
N GLN A 52 -7.98 54.87 28.21
CA GLN A 52 -6.77 55.68 28.23
C GLN A 52 -7.04 57.07 28.82
N GLY A 53 -6.06 57.56 29.58
CA GLY A 53 -6.08 58.88 30.19
C GLY A 53 -5.98 59.99 29.15
N ASP A 54 -6.37 61.21 29.55
CA ASP A 54 -6.41 62.37 28.65
C ASP A 54 -5.01 62.90 28.21
N ASP A 55 -3.93 62.32 28.74
CA ASP A 55 -2.53 62.60 28.39
C ASP A 55 -2.08 61.94 27.06
N GLU A 56 -2.83 60.94 26.57
CA GLU A 56 -2.43 60.15 25.39
C GLU A 56 -2.78 60.80 24.04
N GLY A 57 -3.31 62.03 24.05
CA GLY A 57 -3.66 62.81 22.86
C GLY A 57 -5.10 62.60 22.36
N GLU A 58 -5.35 62.93 21.09
CA GLU A 58 -6.69 62.85 20.50
C GLU A 58 -7.14 61.39 20.37
N LYS A 59 -8.15 61.01 21.18
CA LYS A 59 -8.69 59.64 21.24
C LYS A 59 -9.18 59.11 19.88
N GLY A 60 -9.58 60.00 18.98
CA GLY A 60 -10.02 59.66 17.61
C GLY A 60 -8.89 59.13 16.73
N ASP A 61 -7.76 59.84 16.68
CA ASP A 61 -6.60 59.42 15.86
C ASP A 61 -5.99 58.12 16.39
N LEU A 62 -5.94 58.00 17.72
CA LEU A 62 -5.47 56.79 18.38
C LEU A 62 -6.35 55.57 18.04
N LEU A 63 -7.69 55.74 18.07
CA LEU A 63 -8.64 54.69 17.70
C LEU A 63 -8.45 54.23 16.27
N ILE A 64 -8.33 55.16 15.32
CA ILE A 64 -8.15 54.84 13.90
C ILE A 64 -6.86 54.04 13.70
N ARG A 65 -5.76 54.48 14.34
CA ARG A 65 -4.47 53.79 14.26
C ARG A 65 -4.53 52.38 14.83
N TRP A 66 -5.16 52.19 15.98
CA TRP A 66 -5.28 50.87 16.62
C TRP A 66 -6.19 49.95 15.83
N LEU A 67 -7.28 50.48 15.28
CA LEU A 67 -8.19 49.72 14.43
C LEU A 67 -7.47 49.26 13.16
N TYR A 68 -6.68 50.11 12.51
CA TYR A 68 -5.88 49.71 11.36
C TYR A 68 -4.86 48.60 11.68
N LEU A 69 -4.11 48.76 12.78
CA LEU A 69 -3.05 47.83 13.17
C LEU A 69 -3.58 46.47 13.65
N ASN A 70 -4.80 46.39 14.17
CA ASN A 70 -5.36 45.15 14.70
C ASN A 70 -6.40 44.51 13.76
N LEU A 71 -7.27 45.31 13.13
CA LEU A 71 -8.36 44.80 12.31
C LEU A 71 -7.86 44.25 10.96
N ILE A 72 -6.89 44.91 10.32
CA ILE A 72 -6.35 44.46 9.03
C ILE A 72 -5.65 43.09 9.16
N PRO A 73 -4.73 42.87 10.12
CA PRO A 73 -4.15 41.53 10.32
C PRO A 73 -5.19 40.49 10.74
N ALA A 74 -6.16 40.86 11.58
CA ALA A 74 -7.23 39.94 11.99
C ALA A 74 -8.06 39.47 10.79
N MET A 75 -8.42 40.39 9.89
CA MET A 75 -9.14 40.05 8.66
C MET A 75 -8.30 39.18 7.72
N PHE A 76 -7.00 39.45 7.62
CA PHE A 76 -6.08 38.60 6.86
C PHE A 76 -6.03 37.17 7.42
N VAL A 77 -5.94 37.00 8.74
CA VAL A 77 -5.97 35.69 9.40
C VAL A 77 -7.29 34.96 9.11
N VAL A 78 -8.42 35.66 9.20
CA VAL A 78 -9.73 35.09 8.89
C VAL A 78 -9.76 34.54 7.47
N VAL A 79 -9.32 35.31 6.47
CA VAL A 79 -9.28 34.86 5.08
C VAL A 79 -8.31 33.67 4.92
N LEU A 80 -7.11 33.76 5.48
CA LEU A 80 -6.06 32.77 5.31
C LEU A 80 -6.40 31.41 5.95
N VAL A 81 -7.09 31.43 7.09
CA VAL A 81 -7.44 30.23 7.87
C VAL A 81 -8.81 29.65 7.46
N LEU A 82 -9.80 30.49 7.17
CA LEU A 82 -11.17 30.03 6.92
C LEU A 82 -11.53 29.94 5.43
N ALA A 83 -11.01 30.82 4.57
CA ALA A 83 -11.46 30.87 3.17
C ALA A 83 -10.95 29.65 2.38
N PRO A 84 -11.84 28.80 1.83
CA PRO A 84 -11.43 27.59 1.13
C PRO A 84 -11.10 27.92 -0.34
N THR A 85 -9.80 28.04 -0.64
CA THR A 85 -9.32 28.50 -1.96
C THR A 85 -8.71 27.40 -2.80
N ILE A 86 -8.03 26.41 -2.19
CA ILE A 86 -7.25 25.40 -2.92
C ILE A 86 -8.12 24.17 -3.19
N PRO A 87 -8.39 23.78 -4.45
CA PRO A 87 -9.15 22.58 -4.74
C PRO A 87 -8.36 21.31 -4.36
N ILE A 88 -9.07 20.33 -3.78
CA ILE A 88 -8.59 18.99 -3.50
C ILE A 88 -9.56 17.96 -4.08
N SER A 89 -9.00 16.99 -4.80
CA SER A 89 -9.70 15.88 -5.45
C SER A 89 -8.86 14.61 -5.28
N LEU A 90 -9.46 13.46 -5.55
CA LEU A 90 -8.80 12.15 -5.48
C LEU A 90 -7.53 12.10 -6.35
N ASP A 91 -7.54 12.76 -7.50
CA ASP A 91 -6.39 12.84 -8.42
C ASP A 91 -5.22 13.65 -7.86
N ASN A 92 -5.51 14.60 -6.98
CA ASN A 92 -4.52 15.51 -6.40
C ASN A 92 -3.98 15.04 -5.05
N ILE A 93 -4.50 13.92 -4.51
CA ILE A 93 -3.98 13.27 -3.32
C ILE A 93 -3.02 12.17 -3.77
N GLY A 94 -1.73 12.32 -3.47
CA GLY A 94 -0.71 11.31 -3.71
C GLY A 94 -0.62 10.34 -2.54
N PHE A 95 -0.56 9.04 -2.84
CA PHE A 95 -0.32 8.02 -1.83
C PHE A 95 1.19 7.72 -1.72
N ASN A 96 1.82 8.03 -0.58
CA ASN A 96 3.25 7.83 -0.40
C ASN A 96 3.55 6.41 0.12
N VAL A 97 3.98 5.53 -0.78
CA VAL A 97 4.35 4.13 -0.45
C VAL A 97 5.83 3.94 -0.13
N GLU A 98 6.69 4.95 -0.37
CA GLU A 98 8.14 4.77 -0.29
C GLU A 98 8.61 4.51 1.14
N ARG A 99 7.97 5.15 2.12
CA ARG A 99 8.34 5.01 3.53
C ARG A 99 7.90 3.68 4.13
N SER A 100 6.74 3.17 3.73
CA SER A 100 6.28 1.84 4.15
C SER A 100 7.19 0.73 3.64
N LYS A 101 7.74 0.88 2.43
CA LYS A 101 8.73 -0.05 1.86
C LYS A 101 10.02 -0.13 2.68
N GLN A 102 10.48 0.99 3.23
CA GLN A 102 11.70 1.03 4.07
C GLN A 102 11.54 0.17 5.33
N CYS A 103 10.32 0.10 5.89
CA CYS A 103 10.03 -0.68 7.07
C CYS A 103 9.51 -2.11 6.80
N GLY A 104 9.60 -2.59 5.56
CA GLY A 104 9.20 -3.97 5.20
C GLY A 104 7.70 -4.23 5.29
N TYR A 105 6.89 -3.20 5.53
CA TYR A 105 5.45 -3.32 5.58
C TYR A 105 4.86 -3.06 4.20
N LYS A 106 4.19 -4.06 3.64
CA LYS A 106 3.45 -3.90 2.39
C LYS A 106 2.17 -3.13 2.66
N VAL A 107 2.20 -1.83 2.36
CA VAL A 107 0.97 -1.09 2.09
C VAL A 107 0.49 -1.43 0.68
N PRO A 108 -0.83 -1.53 0.44
CA PRO A 108 -1.33 -1.77 -0.90
C PRO A 108 -0.90 -0.63 -1.84
N LEU A 109 -0.79 -0.90 -3.15
CA LEU A 109 -0.40 0.10 -4.13
C LEU A 109 -1.34 1.31 -4.09
N GLU A 110 -0.96 2.45 -4.64
CA GLU A 110 -1.84 3.62 -4.77
C GLU A 110 -3.25 3.23 -5.28
N PRO A 111 -4.33 3.80 -4.71
CA PRO A 111 -5.69 3.34 -5.02
C PRO A 111 -6.05 3.36 -6.51
N SER A 112 -5.50 4.31 -7.28
CA SER A 112 -5.64 4.41 -8.75
C SER A 112 -5.03 3.23 -9.51
N LYS A 113 -4.05 2.52 -8.92
CA LYS A 113 -3.39 1.34 -9.48
C LYS A 113 -4.00 0.03 -8.96
N THR A 114 -5.02 0.13 -8.11
CA THR A 114 -5.81 -1.02 -7.66
C THR A 114 -7.10 -1.11 -8.45
N GLY A 115 -7.71 -2.31 -8.52
CA GLY A 115 -9.02 -2.49 -9.17
C GLY A 115 -10.18 -1.73 -8.52
N TYR A 116 -9.93 -0.97 -7.44
CA TYR A 116 -10.92 -0.21 -6.70
C TYR A 116 -11.04 1.26 -7.15
N GLY A 117 -10.21 1.76 -8.06
CA GLY A 117 -10.24 3.17 -8.49
C GLY A 117 -11.64 3.69 -8.87
N ASN A 118 -12.39 2.93 -9.68
CA ASN A 118 -13.75 3.31 -10.11
C ASN A 118 -14.75 3.36 -8.95
N TYR A 119 -14.62 2.46 -7.97
CA TYR A 119 -15.47 2.47 -6.78
C TYR A 119 -15.21 3.71 -5.92
N ILE A 120 -13.97 4.18 -5.87
CA ILE A 120 -13.56 5.35 -5.08
C ILE A 120 -14.16 6.64 -5.65
N GLU A 121 -14.11 6.85 -6.96
CA GLU A 121 -14.72 8.01 -7.61
C GLU A 121 -16.26 8.02 -7.43
N SER A 122 -16.88 6.85 -7.55
CA SER A 122 -18.33 6.70 -7.40
C SER A 122 -18.82 6.96 -5.97
N THR A 123 -18.03 6.64 -4.95
CA THR A 123 -18.40 6.79 -3.52
C THR A 123 -18.58 8.25 -3.11
N PHE A 124 -17.77 9.16 -3.65
CA PHE A 124 -17.89 10.60 -3.37
C PHE A 124 -18.71 11.35 -4.42
N GLY A 125 -19.31 10.64 -5.39
CA GLY A 125 -20.14 11.21 -6.44
C GLY A 125 -19.42 12.30 -7.24
N GLY A 126 -18.10 12.18 -7.43
CA GLY A 126 -17.28 13.20 -8.11
C GLY A 126 -17.15 14.54 -7.37
N LYS A 127 -17.56 14.62 -6.09
CA LYS A 127 -17.45 15.87 -5.32
C LYS A 127 -15.99 16.22 -5.06
N GLN A 128 -15.66 17.48 -5.33
CA GLN A 128 -14.37 18.08 -5.01
C GLN A 128 -14.52 18.97 -3.78
N ALA A 129 -13.51 18.98 -2.93
CA ALA A 129 -13.46 19.88 -1.78
C ALA A 129 -12.45 21.01 -2.03
N ARG A 130 -12.50 22.04 -1.20
CA ARG A 130 -11.57 23.17 -1.18
C ARG A 130 -11.00 23.35 0.22
N VAL A 131 -9.70 23.52 0.29
CA VAL A 131 -8.94 23.64 1.54
C VAL A 131 -8.45 25.08 1.70
N PRO A 132 -8.52 25.67 2.91
CA PRO A 132 -7.90 26.96 3.16
C PRO A 132 -6.38 26.91 3.10
N LEU A 133 -5.76 28.05 2.77
CA LEU A 133 -4.32 28.13 2.55
C LEU A 133 -3.52 27.70 3.79
N TRP A 134 -3.95 28.15 4.99
CA TRP A 134 -3.30 27.78 6.26
C TRP A 134 -3.22 26.27 6.44
N TRP A 135 -4.36 25.60 6.29
CA TRP A 135 -4.49 24.17 6.55
C TRP A 135 -3.78 23.34 5.49
N ALA A 136 -3.76 23.81 4.23
CA ALA A 136 -2.97 23.17 3.19
C ALA A 136 -1.46 23.22 3.50
N LEU A 137 -0.98 24.36 4.00
CA LEU A 137 0.41 24.51 4.44
C LEU A 137 0.69 23.62 5.65
N MET A 138 -0.16 23.65 6.68
CA MET A 138 -0.03 22.83 7.88
C MET A 138 -0.04 21.33 7.57
N HIS A 139 -0.88 20.87 6.64
CA HIS A 139 -0.89 19.48 6.20
C HIS A 139 0.49 19.06 5.68
N LYS A 140 1.06 19.86 4.77
CA LYS A 140 2.39 19.58 4.20
C LYS A 140 3.49 19.64 5.25
N PHE A 141 3.46 20.63 6.13
CA PHE A 141 4.43 20.77 7.20
C PHE A 141 4.36 19.57 8.16
N ASN A 142 3.16 19.22 8.62
CA ASN A 142 2.95 18.10 9.53
C ASN A 142 3.36 16.76 8.90
N LYS A 143 3.08 16.57 7.60
CA LYS A 143 3.57 15.40 6.86
C LYS A 143 5.08 15.38 6.72
N GLY A 144 5.69 16.51 6.35
CA GLY A 144 7.14 16.62 6.26
C GLY A 144 7.83 16.30 7.58
N LEU A 145 7.31 16.84 8.68
CA LEU A 145 7.81 16.57 10.03
C LEU A 145 7.63 15.11 10.45
N THR A 146 6.44 14.54 10.22
CA THR A 146 6.16 13.12 10.49
C THR A 146 7.09 12.21 9.71
N HIS A 147 7.34 12.50 8.43
CA HIS A 147 8.29 11.74 7.61
C HIS A 147 9.73 11.88 8.08
N ALA A 148 10.12 13.07 8.53
CA ALA A 148 11.45 13.30 9.09
C ALA A 148 11.66 12.45 10.35
N PHE A 149 10.70 12.45 11.29
CA PHE A 149 10.75 11.60 12.47
C PHE A 149 10.69 10.11 12.14
N ALA A 150 9.82 9.68 11.22
CA ALA A 150 9.77 8.27 10.82
C ALA A 150 11.10 7.80 10.20
N SER A 151 11.86 8.68 9.55
CA SER A 151 13.15 8.33 8.96
C SER A 151 14.28 8.10 9.98
N THR A 152 14.11 8.52 11.24
CA THR A 152 15.08 8.23 12.30
C THR A 152 14.86 6.86 12.93
N ILE A 153 13.69 6.24 12.70
CA ILE A 153 13.36 4.92 13.23
C ILE A 153 14.16 3.87 12.45
N PRO A 154 14.99 3.05 13.11
CA PRO A 154 15.72 1.96 12.46
C PRO A 154 14.75 0.81 12.16
N CYS A 155 13.97 0.92 11.10
CA CYS A 155 13.20 -0.21 10.61
C CYS A 155 14.12 -1.16 9.85
N GLN A 156 14.19 -2.42 10.27
CA GLN A 156 14.77 -3.48 9.45
C GLN A 156 13.65 -4.13 8.64
N ILE A 157 13.83 -4.24 7.33
CA ILE A 157 12.99 -5.15 6.54
C ILE A 157 13.18 -6.55 7.11
N ASP A 158 12.10 -7.26 7.46
CA ASP A 158 12.24 -8.64 7.88
C ASP A 158 12.68 -9.47 6.66
N LEU A 159 13.99 -9.71 6.57
CA LEU A 159 14.60 -10.52 5.52
C LEU A 159 13.99 -11.93 5.46
N ARG A 160 13.38 -12.41 6.55
CA ARG A 160 12.63 -13.67 6.54
C ARG A 160 11.35 -13.55 5.72
N GLN A 161 10.61 -12.45 5.87
CA GLN A 161 9.38 -12.22 5.12
C GLN A 161 9.64 -11.95 3.64
N VAL A 162 10.70 -11.21 3.31
CA VAL A 162 11.14 -11.02 1.90
C VAL A 162 11.52 -12.36 1.27
N ARG A 163 12.18 -13.26 2.01
CA ARG A 163 12.50 -14.61 1.51
C ARG A 163 11.24 -15.43 1.21
N PHE A 164 10.17 -15.28 2.00
CA PHE A 164 8.89 -15.95 1.70
C PHE A 164 8.20 -15.35 0.47
N GLU A 165 8.31 -14.05 0.24
CA GLU A 165 7.69 -13.37 -0.90
C GLU A 165 8.44 -13.56 -2.20
N VAL A 166 9.78 -13.61 -2.18
CA VAL A 166 10.60 -14.03 -3.32
C VAL A 166 10.33 -15.50 -3.67
N GLN A 167 10.05 -16.34 -2.67
CA GLN A 167 9.56 -17.71 -2.92
C GLN A 167 8.13 -17.74 -3.49
N HIS A 168 7.38 -16.64 -3.39
CA HIS A 168 6.05 -16.44 -3.99
C HIS A 168 6.09 -15.59 -5.28
N GLU A 169 7.26 -15.30 -5.85
CA GLU A 169 7.29 -14.76 -7.21
C GLU A 169 6.64 -15.77 -8.15
N LYS A 170 5.51 -15.32 -8.68
CA LYS A 170 4.51 -16.10 -9.37
C LYS A 170 5.12 -16.64 -10.67
N ILE A 171 4.99 -17.93 -10.91
CA ILE A 171 5.28 -18.51 -12.23
C ILE A 171 4.28 -17.86 -13.21
N ASN A 172 4.77 -16.94 -14.04
CA ASN A 172 3.93 -16.12 -14.94
C ASN A 172 3.29 -16.93 -16.08
N ASN A 173 3.80 -18.14 -16.36
CA ASN A 173 3.27 -19.01 -17.40
C ASN A 173 2.27 -20.02 -16.79
N PRO A 174 0.96 -19.93 -17.11
CA PRO A 174 -0.06 -20.85 -16.57
C PRO A 174 0.14 -22.31 -17.00
N ALA A 175 0.76 -22.55 -18.17
CA ALA A 175 1.09 -23.91 -18.62
C ALA A 175 2.17 -24.52 -17.72
N LEU A 176 3.21 -23.76 -17.40
CA LEU A 176 4.30 -24.20 -16.51
C LEU A 176 3.81 -24.44 -15.08
N PHE A 177 2.86 -23.63 -14.59
CA PHE A 177 2.25 -23.86 -13.28
C PHE A 177 1.49 -25.19 -13.23
N THR A 178 0.77 -25.53 -14.31
CA THR A 178 0.04 -26.80 -14.43
C THR A 178 1.00 -27.99 -14.45
N GLU A 179 2.11 -27.91 -15.20
CA GLU A 179 3.15 -28.94 -15.22
C GLU A 179 3.80 -29.13 -13.85
N LEU A 180 4.12 -28.04 -13.16
CA LEU A 180 4.69 -28.09 -11.81
C LEU A 180 3.71 -28.75 -10.82
N GLN A 181 2.42 -28.39 -10.88
CA GLN A 181 1.40 -28.95 -10.03
C GLN A 181 1.23 -30.46 -10.28
N GLN A 182 1.20 -30.88 -11.55
CA GLN A 182 1.14 -32.28 -11.94
C GLN A 182 2.37 -33.07 -11.46
N PHE A 183 3.58 -32.53 -11.66
CA PHE A 183 4.81 -33.16 -11.17
C PHE A 183 4.80 -33.29 -9.65
N THR A 184 4.36 -32.25 -8.94
CA THR A 184 4.30 -32.25 -7.47
C THR A 184 3.34 -33.33 -6.96
N GLN A 185 2.17 -33.47 -7.59
CA GLN A 185 1.16 -34.46 -7.22
C GLN A 185 1.58 -35.90 -7.56
N GLN A 186 2.17 -36.12 -8.73
CA GLN A 186 2.46 -37.47 -9.24
C GLN A 186 3.82 -38.02 -8.77
N CYS A 187 4.80 -37.15 -8.48
CA CYS A 187 6.17 -37.54 -8.17
C CYS A 187 6.61 -37.15 -6.76
N TYR A 188 6.53 -35.86 -6.42
CA TYR A 188 7.13 -35.32 -5.19
C TYR A 188 6.41 -35.77 -3.92
N ILE A 189 5.09 -35.57 -3.86
CA ILE A 189 4.27 -35.95 -2.70
C ILE A 189 4.39 -37.44 -2.38
N PRO A 190 4.22 -38.39 -3.32
CA PRO A 190 4.30 -39.81 -3.00
C PRO A 190 5.73 -40.25 -2.64
N ALA A 191 6.78 -39.66 -3.24
CA ALA A 191 8.15 -39.93 -2.83
C ALA A 191 8.44 -39.45 -1.40
N ARG A 192 7.99 -38.24 -1.04
CA ARG A 192 8.18 -37.70 0.30
C ARG A 192 7.40 -38.48 1.36
N ARG A 193 6.16 -38.86 1.05
CA ARG A 193 5.34 -39.71 1.90
C ARG A 193 6.04 -41.04 2.17
N LYS A 194 6.61 -41.67 1.14
CA LYS A 194 7.38 -42.91 1.29
C LYS A 194 8.61 -42.75 2.17
N VAL A 195 9.34 -41.64 2.06
CA VAL A 195 10.47 -41.35 2.97
C VAL A 195 9.98 -41.24 4.42
N GLN A 196 8.87 -40.53 4.67
CA GLN A 196 8.29 -40.39 6.00
C GLN A 196 7.80 -41.73 6.57
N GLU A 197 7.17 -42.57 5.75
CA GLU A 197 6.68 -43.90 6.14
C GLU A 197 7.84 -44.88 6.40
N SER A 198 8.95 -44.75 5.67
CA SER A 198 10.08 -45.69 5.75
C SER A 198 10.92 -45.61 7.05
N GLN A 199 10.66 -44.62 7.93
CA GLN A 199 11.39 -44.39 9.19
C GLN A 199 12.93 -44.49 9.08
N VAL A 200 13.49 -44.14 7.91
CA VAL A 200 14.94 -44.24 7.68
C VAL A 200 15.63 -43.13 8.47
N ASN A 201 16.65 -43.49 9.25
CA ASN A 201 17.53 -42.53 9.92
C ASN A 201 18.37 -41.79 8.88
N LEU A 202 17.86 -40.65 8.42
CA LEU A 202 18.52 -39.74 7.50
C LEU A 202 19.38 -38.75 8.28
N THR A 203 20.57 -38.45 7.75
CA THR A 203 21.41 -37.35 8.26
C THR A 203 20.72 -36.00 7.99
N GLU A 204 21.00 -34.97 8.79
CA GLU A 204 20.42 -33.62 8.58
C GLU A 204 20.59 -33.10 7.14
N ALA A 205 21.73 -33.40 6.51
CA ALA A 205 21.99 -33.07 5.10
C ALA A 205 21.02 -33.78 4.15
N GLN A 206 20.73 -35.06 4.39
CA GLN A 206 19.80 -35.86 3.59
C GLN A 206 18.34 -35.43 3.82
N VAL A 207 17.97 -35.05 5.05
CA VAL A 207 16.65 -34.48 5.36
C VAL A 207 16.44 -33.19 4.56
N ARG A 208 17.45 -32.31 4.50
CA ARG A 208 17.38 -31.08 3.70
C ARG A 208 17.29 -31.36 2.20
N GLU A 209 17.87 -32.46 1.70
CA GLU A 209 17.68 -32.83 0.29
C GLU A 209 16.23 -33.25 -0.02
N THR A 210 15.49 -33.82 0.93
CA THR A 210 14.09 -34.22 0.71
C THR A 210 13.09 -33.06 0.72
N SER A 211 13.48 -31.89 1.24
CA SER A 211 12.60 -30.72 1.32
C SER A 211 12.49 -29.94 0.01
N TRP A 212 13.33 -30.25 -0.98
CA TRP A 212 13.35 -29.60 -2.30
C TRP A 212 13.03 -30.58 -3.43
N LEU A 213 12.29 -30.12 -4.45
CA LEU A 213 11.86 -30.92 -5.61
C LEU A 213 13.04 -31.58 -6.36
N GLY A 214 14.20 -30.92 -6.39
CA GLY A 214 15.42 -31.40 -7.05
C GLY A 214 16.41 -32.12 -6.14
N GLY A 215 15.98 -32.67 -5.01
CA GLY A 215 16.84 -33.40 -4.07
C GLY A 215 17.58 -34.58 -4.72
N LYS A 216 18.89 -34.69 -4.53
CA LYS A 216 19.70 -35.80 -5.10
C LYS A 216 19.24 -37.15 -4.58
N LEU A 217 18.90 -37.24 -3.29
CA LEU A 217 18.32 -38.45 -2.69
C LEU A 217 17.04 -38.90 -3.40
N LEU A 218 16.14 -37.96 -3.74
CA LEU A 218 14.87 -38.28 -4.42
C LEU A 218 15.10 -38.83 -5.83
N ILE A 219 16.09 -38.27 -6.54
CA ILE A 219 16.41 -38.64 -7.94
C ILE A 219 17.19 -39.95 -8.02
N LYS A 220 18.20 -40.14 -7.16
CA LYS A 220 19.12 -41.29 -7.25
C LYS A 220 18.58 -42.58 -6.64
N ASN A 221 17.71 -42.48 -5.63
CA ASN A 221 17.18 -43.65 -4.95
C ASN A 221 16.11 -44.33 -5.82
N SER A 222 16.33 -45.58 -6.22
CA SER A 222 15.42 -46.37 -7.07
C SER A 222 14.00 -46.46 -6.52
N GLU A 223 13.84 -46.36 -5.20
CA GLU A 223 12.55 -46.47 -4.52
C GLU A 223 11.74 -45.17 -4.49
N LEU A 224 12.30 -44.05 -4.94
CA LEU A 224 11.68 -42.73 -4.90
C LEU A 224 11.27 -42.29 -6.31
N TYR A 225 11.89 -41.26 -6.91
CA TYR A 225 11.47 -40.77 -8.23
C TYR A 225 11.51 -41.82 -9.35
N PRO A 226 12.52 -42.71 -9.45
CA PRO A 226 12.53 -43.75 -10.49
C PRO A 226 11.35 -44.72 -10.41
N ARG A 227 10.71 -44.88 -9.24
CA ARG A 227 9.54 -45.74 -9.04
C ARG A 227 8.25 -45.11 -9.55
N TYR A 228 8.17 -43.78 -9.56
CA TYR A 228 7.00 -43.04 -10.02
C TYR A 228 7.17 -42.59 -11.47
N ARG A 229 6.04 -42.37 -12.14
CA ARG A 229 5.97 -41.91 -13.52
C ARG A 229 4.81 -40.97 -13.72
N ALA A 230 4.84 -40.22 -14.81
CA ALA A 230 3.69 -39.41 -15.23
C ALA A 230 2.46 -40.32 -15.40
N GLN A 231 1.29 -39.87 -14.92
CA GLN A 231 0.00 -40.55 -15.12
C GLN A 231 -0.74 -40.03 -16.36
N GLN A 232 -0.31 -38.88 -16.87
CA GLN A 232 -0.84 -38.25 -18.07
C GLN A 232 0.24 -38.22 -19.15
N PRO A 233 -0.13 -38.35 -20.43
CA PRO A 233 0.83 -38.30 -21.52
C PRO A 233 1.42 -36.89 -21.60
N ASN A 234 2.74 -36.81 -21.70
CA ASN A 234 3.45 -35.54 -21.86
C ASN A 234 3.96 -35.41 -23.30
N LYS A 235 3.49 -34.39 -24.01
CA LYS A 235 3.88 -34.10 -25.41
C LYS A 235 5.37 -33.87 -25.62
N LEU A 236 6.09 -33.39 -24.60
CA LEU A 236 7.54 -33.16 -24.66
C LEU A 236 8.35 -34.46 -24.63
N PHE A 237 7.73 -35.58 -24.22
CA PHE A 237 8.38 -36.88 -24.15
C PHE A 237 7.73 -37.80 -25.18
N PRO A 238 8.47 -38.34 -26.16
CA PRO A 238 7.91 -39.33 -27.07
C PRO A 238 7.58 -40.63 -26.31
N TYR A 239 6.57 -41.35 -26.81
CA TYR A 239 6.22 -42.68 -26.33
C TYR A 239 7.38 -43.64 -26.60
N ASP A 240 7.86 -44.31 -25.55
CA ASP A 240 8.93 -45.31 -25.64
C ASP A 240 8.37 -46.69 -25.31
N SER A 241 8.46 -47.62 -26.26
CA SER A 241 7.95 -48.99 -26.12
C SER A 241 8.56 -49.77 -24.96
N ASN A 242 9.77 -49.43 -24.51
CA ASN A 242 10.43 -50.11 -23.39
C ASN A 242 10.00 -49.53 -22.03
N ARG A 243 9.77 -48.21 -21.97
CA ARG A 243 9.41 -47.47 -20.74
C ARG A 243 7.90 -47.48 -20.48
N ASP A 244 7.13 -47.27 -21.54
CA ASP A 244 5.68 -47.01 -21.49
C ASP A 244 4.86 -48.26 -21.85
N ALA A 245 5.49 -49.44 -21.86
CA ALA A 245 4.84 -50.70 -22.15
C ALA A 245 3.57 -50.91 -21.31
N GLY A 246 2.44 -51.16 -21.97
CA GLY A 246 1.14 -51.37 -21.32
C GLY A 246 0.32 -50.09 -21.07
N LEU A 247 0.79 -48.92 -21.50
CA LEU A 247 0.06 -47.66 -21.44
C LEU A 247 -0.53 -47.27 -22.80
N PRO A 248 -1.64 -46.51 -22.85
CA PRO A 248 -2.29 -46.14 -24.10
C PRO A 248 -1.38 -45.23 -24.93
N ASN A 249 -1.22 -45.56 -26.21
CA ASN A 249 -0.47 -44.78 -27.19
C ASN A 249 -1.42 -44.10 -28.18
N ASN A 250 -1.95 -42.94 -27.79
CA ASN A 250 -2.90 -42.16 -28.60
C ASN A 250 -2.22 -41.06 -29.45
N GLY A 251 -0.87 -41.04 -29.48
CA GLY A 251 -0.11 -39.95 -30.12
C GLY A 251 0.04 -38.67 -29.30
N ASP A 252 -0.49 -38.64 -28.06
CA ASP A 252 -0.44 -37.48 -27.16
C ASP A 252 0.88 -37.36 -26.36
N GLY A 253 1.84 -38.27 -26.58
CA GLY A 253 3.12 -38.33 -25.89
C GLY A 253 3.31 -39.58 -25.04
N GLY A 254 4.43 -39.64 -24.34
CA GLY A 254 4.86 -40.75 -23.48
C GLY A 254 4.69 -40.45 -22.00
N TYR A 255 5.04 -41.45 -21.18
CA TYR A 255 4.88 -41.43 -19.73
C TYR A 255 6.24 -41.49 -19.01
N PRO A 256 7.01 -40.38 -19.00
CA PRO A 256 8.35 -40.37 -18.43
C PRO A 256 8.35 -40.72 -16.94
N THR A 257 9.44 -41.36 -16.50
CA THR A 257 9.70 -41.57 -15.07
C THR A 257 10.11 -40.26 -14.42
N CYS A 258 9.78 -40.09 -13.13
CA CYS A 258 10.05 -38.84 -12.41
C CYS A 258 11.55 -38.55 -12.22
N SER A 259 12.43 -39.49 -12.55
CA SER A 259 13.89 -39.33 -12.53
C SER A 259 14.46 -38.73 -13.82
N GLY A 260 13.75 -38.85 -14.95
CA GLY A 260 14.22 -38.42 -16.27
C GLY A 260 13.96 -36.94 -16.60
N GLY A 261 13.15 -36.25 -15.79
CA GLY A 261 12.87 -34.82 -15.93
C GLY A 261 13.87 -34.00 -15.12
N THR A 262 15.05 -33.72 -15.68
CA THR A 262 15.97 -32.77 -15.06
C THR A 262 15.35 -31.38 -15.13
N VAL A 263 14.79 -30.92 -14.00
CA VAL A 263 14.46 -29.50 -13.80
C VAL A 263 15.79 -28.73 -13.83
N HIS A 264 16.08 -28.09 -14.96
CA HIS A 264 17.20 -27.17 -15.04
C HIS A 264 16.96 -26.03 -14.05
N LYS A 265 17.92 -25.86 -13.14
CA LYS A 265 17.99 -24.74 -12.20
C LYS A 265 18.04 -23.44 -13.02
N PRO A 266 17.10 -22.49 -12.87
CA PRO A 266 17.32 -21.16 -13.39
C PRO A 266 18.52 -20.55 -12.62
N ALA A 267 19.45 -19.97 -13.38
CA ALA A 267 20.60 -19.25 -12.86
C ALA A 267 20.16 -18.03 -12.04
#